data_AF-A0A7D5NZY8-F1
#
_entry.id   AF-A0A7D5NZY8-F1
#
_cell.length_a   1.000
_cell.length_b   1.000
_cell.length_c   1.000
_cell.angle_alpha   90.00
_cell.angle_beta   90.00
_cell.angle_gamma   90.00
#
_symmetry.space_group_name_H-M   'P 1'
#
loop_
_entity.id
_entity.type
_entity.pdbx_description
1 polymer ?
#
loop_
_entity_poly.entity_id
_entity_poly.type
_entity_poly.pdbx_seq_one_letter_code
_entity_poly.pdbx_strand_id
1 'polypeptide(L)'
;MHPLEQLTFPTRVAKRAQYEAFEFTLADDSVVVRNGSHPDPSDHEYRVTVDDGLPTACECPADDSYAGACKHRVAVAIRRPILEAVTANETSQSVAADGGRVADRESDDAGSGPTHDGPMDDGEACAECLGEFPCWDCVRTGRKDLPES
;
A
#
# COMPACT_ATOMS: atom_id res chain seq x y z
N MET A 1 0.25 -2.04 -14.20
CA MET A 1 -0.52 -0.80 -14.41
C MET A 1 -0.94 -0.28 -13.05
N HIS A 2 -0.90 1.03 -12.79
CA HIS A 2 -1.27 1.54 -11.47
C HIS A 2 -2.81 1.55 -11.35
N PRO A 3 -3.42 1.06 -10.24
CA PRO A 3 -4.88 1.08 -10.07
C PRO A 3 -5.55 2.44 -10.28
N LEU A 4 -4.83 3.55 -10.01
CA LEU A 4 -5.32 4.90 -10.23
C LEU A 4 -5.54 5.25 -11.70
N GLU A 5 -4.77 4.66 -12.62
CA GLU A 5 -4.90 4.90 -14.07
C GLU A 5 -6.22 4.34 -14.62
N GLN A 6 -6.86 3.43 -13.88
CA GLN A 6 -8.11 2.78 -14.24
C GLN A 6 -9.34 3.50 -13.67
N LEU A 7 -9.15 4.52 -12.82
CA LEU A 7 -10.24 5.27 -12.21
C LEU A 7 -10.38 6.64 -12.88
N THR A 8 -11.62 7.03 -13.18
CA THR A 8 -11.93 8.39 -13.65
C THR A 8 -12.36 9.25 -12.46
N PHE A 9 -11.65 10.34 -12.18
CA PHE A 9 -11.97 11.27 -11.09
C PHE A 9 -11.43 12.69 -11.37
N PRO A 10 -12.07 13.74 -10.84
CA PRO A 10 -11.57 15.11 -10.99
C PRO A 10 -10.39 15.38 -10.04
N THR A 11 -9.53 16.35 -10.38
CA THR A 11 -8.37 16.75 -9.57
C THR A 11 -8.73 17.11 -8.12
N ARG A 12 -9.92 17.68 -7.88
CA ARG A 12 -10.41 17.99 -6.53
C ARG A 12 -10.55 16.73 -5.67
N VAL A 13 -11.03 15.63 -6.26
CA VAL A 13 -11.19 14.35 -5.55
C VAL A 13 -9.82 13.77 -5.22
N ALA A 14 -8.87 13.81 -6.16
CA ALA A 14 -7.50 13.36 -5.92
C ALA A 14 -6.84 14.09 -4.75
N LYS A 15 -6.95 15.42 -4.71
CA LYS A 15 -6.41 16.23 -3.59
C LYS A 15 -7.03 15.82 -2.26
N ARG A 16 -8.36 15.66 -2.20
CA ARG A 16 -9.04 15.23 -0.96
C ARG A 16 -8.62 13.82 -0.53
N ALA A 17 -8.49 12.89 -1.48
CA ALA A 17 -8.01 11.53 -1.21
C ALA A 17 -6.58 11.47 -0.63
N GLN A 18 -5.76 12.46 -0.96
CA GLN A 18 -4.38 12.61 -0.46
C GLN A 18 -4.32 13.32 0.89
N TYR A 19 -5.06 14.41 1.08
CA TYR A 19 -4.91 15.30 2.24
C TYR A 19 -5.87 15.02 3.39
N GLU A 20 -7.02 14.40 3.16
CA GLU A 20 -7.93 14.04 4.25
C GLU A 20 -7.35 12.88 5.08
N ALA A 21 -7.59 12.93 6.39
CA ALA A 21 -7.10 11.94 7.33
C ALA A 21 -7.97 10.67 7.29
N PHE A 22 -7.72 9.81 6.31
CA PHE A 22 -8.42 8.52 6.21
C PHE A 22 -7.77 7.44 7.07
N GLU A 23 -8.62 6.72 7.80
CA GLU A 23 -8.29 5.49 8.50
C GLU A 23 -8.89 4.31 7.74
N PHE A 24 -8.18 3.19 7.71
CA PHE A 24 -8.53 2.03 6.90
C PHE A 24 -8.60 0.78 7.77
N THR A 25 -9.70 0.06 7.65
CA THR A 25 -9.85 -1.28 8.25
C THR A 25 -10.06 -2.28 7.12
N LEU A 26 -9.21 -3.30 7.07
CA LEU A 26 -9.31 -4.36 6.07
C LEU A 26 -10.49 -5.29 6.42
N ALA A 27 -11.29 -5.63 5.43
CA ALA A 27 -12.25 -6.72 5.46
C ALA A 27 -11.85 -7.75 4.39
N ASP A 28 -12.74 -8.71 4.11
CA ASP A 28 -12.48 -9.83 3.20
C ASP A 28 -12.16 -9.35 1.77
N ASP A 29 -13.15 -8.79 1.09
CA ASP A 29 -13.13 -8.27 -0.30
C ASP A 29 -13.20 -6.73 -0.35
N SER A 30 -13.05 -6.08 0.80
CA SER A 30 -13.40 -4.68 0.95
C SER A 30 -12.54 -3.96 1.98
N VAL A 31 -12.56 -2.64 1.91
CA VAL A 31 -11.89 -1.75 2.85
C VAL A 31 -12.93 -0.84 3.46
N VAL A 32 -13.01 -0.82 4.79
CA VAL A 32 -13.79 0.19 5.50
C VAL A 32 -12.91 1.44 5.65
N VAL A 33 -13.40 2.55 5.12
CA VAL A 33 -12.69 3.83 5.07
C VAL A 33 -13.40 4.84 5.97
N ARG A 34 -12.74 5.27 7.05
CA ARG A 34 -13.24 6.30 7.95
C ARG A 34 -12.53 7.62 7.73
N ASN A 35 -13.28 8.71 7.65
CA ASN A 35 -12.72 10.05 7.52
C ASN A 35 -12.51 10.74 8.88
N GLY A 36 -11.31 10.63 9.43
CA GLY A 36 -10.92 11.28 10.68
C GLY A 36 -10.82 12.82 10.60
N SER A 37 -10.88 13.41 9.40
CA SER A 37 -10.93 14.87 9.25
C SER A 37 -12.36 15.45 9.32
N HIS A 38 -13.38 14.59 9.40
CA HIS A 38 -14.77 15.02 9.60
C HIS A 38 -15.03 15.32 11.09
N PRO A 39 -15.88 16.33 11.44
CA PRO A 39 -16.27 16.61 12.83
C PRO A 39 -16.83 15.39 13.58
N ASP A 40 -17.56 14.53 12.87
CA ASP A 40 -18.10 13.26 13.35
C ASP A 40 -17.54 12.11 12.50
N PRO A 41 -16.37 11.54 12.86
CA PRO A 41 -15.73 10.50 12.06
C PRO A 41 -16.52 9.18 12.00
N SER A 42 -17.22 8.81 13.09
CA SER A 42 -18.02 7.57 13.14
C SER A 42 -19.14 7.54 12.13
N ASP A 43 -19.72 8.71 11.83
CA ASP A 43 -20.79 8.86 10.84
C ASP A 43 -20.24 9.04 9.41
N HIS A 44 -18.92 9.03 9.27
CA HIS A 44 -18.19 9.21 8.01
C HIS A 44 -17.29 8.01 7.73
N GLU A 45 -17.87 6.83 7.89
CA GLU A 45 -17.28 5.53 7.62
C GLU A 45 -18.05 4.85 6.49
N TYR A 46 -17.33 4.37 5.48
CA TYR A 46 -17.94 3.77 4.29
C TYR A 46 -17.13 2.57 3.81
N ARG A 47 -17.82 1.52 3.34
CA ARG A 47 -17.17 0.37 2.72
C ARG A 47 -16.83 0.68 1.26
N VAL A 48 -15.63 0.29 0.86
CA VAL A 48 -15.14 0.29 -0.53
C VAL A 48 -14.93 -1.16 -0.94
N THR A 49 -15.66 -1.63 -1.94
CA THR A 49 -15.45 -2.96 -2.53
C THR A 49 -14.23 -2.92 -3.44
N VAL A 50 -13.39 -3.95 -3.33
CA VAL A 50 -12.21 -4.16 -4.16
C VAL A 50 -12.43 -5.43 -4.97
N ASP A 51 -12.19 -5.36 -6.27
CA ASP A 51 -12.29 -6.49 -7.19
C ASP A 51 -11.04 -6.48 -8.08
N ASP A 52 -10.33 -7.60 -8.13
CA ASP A 52 -9.04 -7.74 -8.86
C ASP A 52 -8.06 -6.58 -8.59
N GLY A 53 -7.93 -6.19 -7.31
CA GLY A 53 -7.05 -5.10 -6.88
C GLY A 53 -7.50 -3.69 -7.29
N LEU A 54 -8.74 -3.52 -7.76
CA LEU A 54 -9.33 -2.25 -8.16
C LEU A 54 -10.54 -1.89 -7.27
N PRO A 55 -10.61 -0.66 -6.71
CA PRO A 55 -11.79 -0.24 -5.95
C PRO A 55 -12.95 0.11 -6.90
N THR A 56 -13.91 -0.80 -7.01
CA THR A 56 -14.98 -0.77 -8.01
C THR A 56 -16.23 -0.03 -7.53
N ALA A 57 -16.55 -0.09 -6.24
CA ALA A 57 -17.74 0.54 -5.65
C ALA A 57 -17.47 1.10 -4.25
N CYS A 58 -18.28 2.06 -3.82
CA CYS A 58 -18.26 2.57 -2.45
C CYS A 58 -19.65 2.94 -1.96
N GLU A 59 -19.98 2.62 -0.71
CA GLU A 59 -21.30 2.90 -0.09
C GLU A 59 -21.52 4.37 0.27
N CYS A 60 -20.62 5.27 -0.12
CA CYS A 60 -20.76 6.69 0.20
C CYS A 60 -21.72 7.40 -0.76
N PRO A 61 -22.44 8.45 -0.32
CA PRO A 61 -23.42 9.15 -1.17
C PRO A 61 -22.85 9.74 -2.47
N ALA A 62 -21.54 9.99 -2.52
CA ALA A 62 -20.87 10.52 -3.70
C ALA A 62 -20.70 9.48 -4.81
N ASP A 63 -20.57 8.18 -4.48
CA ASP A 63 -20.45 7.13 -5.50
C ASP A 63 -21.78 6.92 -6.24
N ASP A 64 -22.91 7.08 -5.54
CA ASP A 64 -24.26 7.05 -6.14
C ASP A 64 -24.54 8.29 -7.02
N SER A 65 -24.03 9.45 -6.59
CA SER A 65 -24.37 10.74 -7.20
C SER A 65 -23.54 11.09 -8.43
N TYR A 66 -22.35 10.48 -8.59
CA TYR A 66 -21.39 10.85 -9.62
C TYR A 66 -20.83 9.61 -10.32
N ALA A 67 -20.68 9.67 -11.64
CA ALA A 67 -20.13 8.55 -12.42
C ALA A 67 -18.63 8.29 -12.20
N GLY A 68 -17.90 9.24 -11.60
CA GLY A 68 -16.46 9.11 -11.33
C GLY A 68 -16.19 8.56 -9.93
N ALA A 69 -15.00 7.96 -9.75
CA ALA A 69 -14.59 7.40 -8.48
C ALA A 69 -14.62 8.45 -7.37
N CYS A 70 -15.31 8.12 -6.27
CA CYS A 70 -15.36 8.97 -5.09
C CYS A 70 -13.98 9.07 -4.41
N LYS A 71 -13.83 10.00 -3.47
CA LYS A 71 -12.56 10.21 -2.76
C LYS A 71 -12.10 8.97 -1.98
N HIS A 72 -13.01 8.12 -1.51
CA HIS A 72 -12.68 6.92 -0.76
C HIS A 72 -12.06 5.85 -1.67
N ARG A 73 -12.65 5.60 -2.85
CA ARG A 73 -12.08 4.71 -3.88
C ARG A 73 -10.71 5.18 -4.32
N VAL A 74 -10.56 6.48 -4.57
CA VAL A 74 -9.26 7.07 -4.94
C VAL A 74 -8.26 6.96 -3.77
N ALA A 75 -8.71 7.14 -2.52
CA ALA A 75 -7.84 7.03 -1.35
C ALA A 75 -7.29 5.60 -1.18
N VAL A 76 -8.13 4.59 -1.38
CA VAL A 76 -7.70 3.18 -1.40
C VAL A 76 -6.73 2.93 -2.55
N ALA A 77 -7.04 3.40 -3.77
CA ALA A 77 -6.18 3.21 -4.95
C ALA A 77 -4.79 3.87 -4.86
N ILE A 78 -4.66 4.99 -4.13
CA ILE A 78 -3.36 5.62 -3.84
C ILE A 78 -2.48 4.72 -2.96
N ARG A 79 -3.08 3.95 -2.04
CA ARG A 79 -2.39 3.24 -0.97
C ARG A 79 -2.24 1.77 -1.32
N ARG A 80 -1.32 1.46 -2.24
CA ARG A 80 -1.08 0.09 -2.74
C ARG A 80 -0.97 -1.00 -1.67
N PRO A 81 -0.29 -0.79 -0.52
CA PRO A 81 -0.20 -1.83 0.50
C PRO A 81 -1.58 -2.29 1.03
N ILE A 82 -2.57 -1.40 1.04
CA ILE A 82 -3.94 -1.73 1.45
C ILE A 82 -4.58 -2.62 0.38
N LEU A 83 -4.47 -2.25 -0.90
CA LEU A 83 -5.01 -3.04 -2.01
C LEU A 83 -4.39 -4.43 -2.09
N GLU A 84 -3.07 -4.53 -1.95
CA GLU A 84 -2.35 -5.80 -1.96
C GLU A 84 -2.80 -6.69 -0.80
N ALA A 85 -2.97 -6.13 0.40
CA ALA A 85 -3.45 -6.89 1.56
C ALA A 85 -4.89 -7.43 1.40
N VAL A 86 -5.81 -6.62 0.86
CA VAL A 86 -7.19 -7.09 0.59
C VAL A 86 -7.21 -8.18 -0.46
N THR A 87 -6.50 -7.98 -1.58
CA THR A 87 -6.45 -8.95 -2.68
C THR A 87 -5.84 -10.28 -2.21
N ALA A 88 -4.82 -10.23 -1.35
CA ALA A 88 -4.23 -11.42 -0.75
C ALA A 88 -5.20 -12.15 0.21
N ASN A 89 -6.01 -11.42 0.98
CA ASN A 89 -7.04 -12.01 1.85
C ASN A 89 -8.12 -12.72 1.03
N GLU A 90 -8.64 -12.06 0.00
CA GLU A 90 -9.63 -12.61 -0.93
C GLU A 90 -9.13 -13.93 -1.56
N THR A 91 -7.89 -13.92 -2.06
CA THR A 91 -7.27 -15.11 -2.65
C THR A 91 -7.08 -16.23 -1.62
N SER A 92 -6.65 -15.90 -0.40
CA SER A 92 -6.38 -16.90 0.65
C SER A 92 -7.65 -17.57 1.19
N GLN A 93 -8.78 -16.87 1.20
CA GLN A 93 -10.08 -17.43 1.63
C GLN A 93 -10.69 -18.40 0.62
N SER A 94 -10.28 -18.32 -0.65
CA SER A 94 -10.81 -19.18 -1.72
C SER A 94 -10.21 -20.60 -1.76
N VAL A 95 -9.22 -20.90 -0.91
CA VAL A 95 -8.54 -22.21 -0.90
C VAL A 95 -9.06 -23.07 0.26
N ALA A 96 -10.11 -23.84 0.00
CA ALA A 96 -10.47 -24.97 0.86
C ALA A 96 -9.40 -26.07 0.72
N ALA A 97 -8.35 -26.02 1.54
CA ALA A 97 -7.33 -27.05 1.57
C ALA A 97 -7.90 -28.33 2.22
N ASP A 98 -7.89 -29.44 1.49
CA ASP A 98 -8.17 -30.79 1.98
C ASP A 98 -6.98 -31.34 2.80
N GLY A 99 -6.70 -30.69 3.93
CA GLY A 99 -6.08 -31.37 5.08
C GLY A 99 -4.64 -31.89 4.92
N GLY A 100 -3.78 -31.24 4.14
CA GLY A 100 -2.33 -31.45 4.20
C GLY A 100 -1.70 -30.66 5.35
N ARG A 101 -1.15 -31.33 6.37
CA ARG A 101 -0.40 -30.66 7.46
C ARG A 101 0.87 -30.02 6.90
N VAL A 102 0.99 -28.70 6.99
CA VAL A 102 2.30 -28.04 6.90
C VAL A 102 3.08 -28.39 8.15
N ALA A 103 4.19 -29.10 8.00
CA ALA A 103 5.14 -29.27 9.09
C ALA A 103 5.69 -27.89 9.43
N ASP A 104 5.54 -27.48 10.70
CA ASP A 104 6.34 -26.42 11.30
C ASP A 104 7.80 -26.67 10.92
N ARG A 105 8.35 -25.83 10.06
CA ARG A 105 9.80 -25.69 9.98
C ARG A 105 10.17 -24.90 11.21
N GLU A 106 10.65 -25.63 12.20
CA GLU A 106 11.29 -25.12 13.40
C GLU A 106 12.16 -23.92 13.05
N SER A 107 11.81 -22.80 13.68
CA SER A 107 12.58 -21.56 13.70
C SER A 107 13.85 -21.79 14.52
N ASP A 108 14.82 -22.46 13.92
CA ASP A 108 16.22 -22.41 14.31
C ASP A 108 16.99 -21.90 13.08
N ASP A 109 17.33 -20.62 13.04
CA ASP A 109 18.74 -20.23 13.05
C ASP A 109 18.87 -18.70 13.06
N ALA A 110 19.94 -18.29 13.73
CA ALA A 110 20.34 -16.96 14.09
C ALA A 110 20.45 -15.98 12.91
N GLY A 111 20.45 -14.69 13.28
CA GLY A 111 20.62 -13.57 12.38
C GLY A 111 21.74 -13.78 11.35
N SER A 112 21.37 -13.66 10.09
CA SER A 112 22.30 -13.32 9.02
C SER A 112 21.73 -12.08 8.34
N GLY A 113 22.09 -10.91 8.87
CA GLY A 113 22.26 -9.77 7.98
C GLY A 113 23.27 -10.17 6.91
N PRO A 114 23.17 -9.67 5.66
CA PRO A 114 24.18 -9.96 4.67
C PRO A 114 25.50 -9.34 5.15
N THR A 115 26.37 -10.18 5.74
CA THR A 115 27.79 -9.86 5.89
C THR A 115 28.37 -9.93 4.49
N HIS A 116 28.32 -8.80 3.80
CA HIS A 116 29.10 -8.59 2.61
C HIS A 116 30.53 -8.27 3.05
N ASP A 117 31.24 -9.29 3.53
CA ASP A 117 32.70 -9.30 3.59
C ASP A 117 33.21 -9.46 2.15
N GLY A 118 33.10 -8.38 1.40
CA GLY A 118 33.79 -8.15 0.13
C GLY A 118 34.78 -7.00 0.35
N PRO A 119 35.95 -7.01 -0.29
CA PRO A 119 37.01 -6.04 -0.04
C PRO A 119 36.47 -4.62 -0.23
N MET A 120 37.01 -3.68 0.55
CA MET A 120 36.80 -2.24 0.38
C MET A 120 37.15 -1.87 -1.06
N ASP A 121 36.14 -1.86 -1.92
CA ASP A 121 36.22 -1.41 -3.30
C ASP A 121 35.63 -0.01 -3.33
N ASP A 122 36.55 0.92 -3.44
CA ASP A 122 36.38 2.32 -3.69
C ASP A 122 35.56 2.55 -4.96
N GLY A 123 34.25 2.71 -4.80
CA GLY A 123 33.45 3.50 -5.74
C GLY A 123 32.56 2.75 -6.73
N GLU A 124 32.13 1.51 -6.46
CA GLU A 124 31.06 0.91 -7.27
C GLU A 124 29.74 1.70 -7.04
N ALA A 125 29.30 2.43 -8.06
CA ALA A 125 28.07 3.20 -8.01
C ALA A 125 26.87 2.26 -7.86
N CYS A 126 26.31 2.17 -6.64
CA CYS A 126 25.03 1.50 -6.39
C CYS A 126 24.02 1.93 -7.48
N ALA A 127 23.55 0.96 -8.27
CA ALA A 127 22.74 1.20 -9.47
C ALA A 127 21.39 1.89 -9.19
N GLU A 128 20.95 1.88 -7.94
CA GLU A 128 19.72 2.54 -7.47
C GLU A 128 19.96 3.99 -7.01
N CYS A 129 21.22 4.46 -6.98
CA CYS A 129 21.53 5.86 -6.70
C CYS A 129 21.22 6.71 -7.94
N LEU A 130 20.56 7.85 -7.72
CA LEU A 130 20.18 8.79 -8.76
C LEU A 130 21.22 9.92 -8.83
N GLY A 131 22.29 9.71 -9.60
CA GLY A 131 23.38 10.66 -9.71
C GLY A 131 24.08 10.86 -8.35
N GLU A 132 24.08 12.08 -7.84
CA GLU A 132 24.63 12.42 -6.51
C GLU A 132 23.70 12.01 -5.35
N PHE A 133 22.44 11.69 -5.61
CA PHE A 133 21.49 11.30 -4.57
C PHE A 133 21.57 9.79 -4.28
N PRO A 134 21.96 9.39 -3.06
CA PRO A 134 22.01 7.98 -2.67
C PRO A 134 20.61 7.40 -2.47
N CYS A 135 20.44 6.10 -2.71
CA CYS A 135 19.20 5.40 -2.35
C CYS A 135 19.08 5.25 -0.81
N TRP A 136 17.87 4.94 -0.33
CA TRP A 136 17.60 4.82 1.11
C TRP A 136 18.47 3.77 1.80
N ASP A 137 18.70 2.63 1.16
CA ASP A 137 19.55 1.59 1.75
C ASP A 137 21.01 2.04 1.86
N CYS A 138 21.53 2.86 0.94
CA CYS A 138 22.88 3.40 1.05
C CYS A 138 23.03 4.34 2.26
N VAL A 139 22.04 5.19 2.52
CA VAL A 139 22.03 6.09 3.68
C VAL A 139 21.87 5.30 4.97
N ARG A 140 20.90 4.37 5.00
CA ARG A 140 20.60 3.55 6.18
C ARG A 140 21.77 2.67 6.62
N THR A 141 22.55 2.12 5.67
CA THR A 141 23.71 1.28 5.99
C THR A 141 25.01 2.05 6.15
N GLY A 142 24.99 3.39 6.06
CA GLY A 142 26.20 4.23 6.14
C GLY A 142 27.18 4.05 4.97
N ARG A 143 26.70 3.58 3.81
CA ARG A 143 27.52 3.43 2.60
C ARG A 143 27.70 4.75 1.84
N LYS A 144 26.72 5.66 1.93
CA LYS A 144 26.77 7.01 1.36
C LYS A 144 25.99 7.98 2.24
N ASP A 145 26.52 9.20 2.40
CA ASP A 145 25.83 10.29 3.08
C ASP A 145 24.91 11.07 2.12
N LEU A 146 23.91 11.74 2.69
CA LEU A 146 23.06 12.67 1.94
C LEU A 146 23.88 13.92 1.57
N PRO A 147 23.77 14.42 0.32
CA PRO A 147 24.44 15.66 -0.06
C PRO A 147 23.91 16.84 0.76
N GLU A 148 24.82 17.71 1.19
CA GLU A 148 24.46 18.99 1.82
C GLU A 148 23.94 19.96 0.74
N SER A 149 22.88 20.72 1.07
CA SER A 149 22.15 21.62 0.16
C SER A 149 22.89 22.90 -0.19
#